data_AF-A0AAU1UX03-F1
#
_entry.id   AF-A0AAU1UX03-F1
#
_cell.length_a   1.000
_cell.length_b   1.000
_cell.length_c   1.000
_cell.angle_alpha   90.00
_cell.angle_beta   90.00
_cell.angle_gamma   90.00
#
_symmetry.space_group_name_H-M   'P 1'
#
loop_
_entity.id
_entity.type
_entity.pdbx_description
1 polymer ?
#
loop_
_entity_poly.entity_id
_entity_poly.type
_entity_poly.pdbx_seq_one_letter_code
_entity_poly.pdbx_strand_id
1 'polypeptide(L)'
;MSDTEAPIMRGARVFREAWIDGVRKHFPGEPKPSYVTPWEETPEWEREAAGAVYEQVRHFLELSGGHASRLSREQKSRFVATCWTAQMFKHFEDPKPGYVADWPDLPDWQKATDSEIFEAVERSLK
;
A
#
# COMPACT_ATOMS: atom_id res chain seq x y z
N MET A 1 8.52 -16.74 -23.85
CA MET A 1 9.13 -15.92 -22.78
C MET A 1 8.52 -16.40 -21.49
N SER A 2 9.32 -16.85 -20.53
CA SER A 2 8.83 -17.50 -19.32
C SER A 2 8.08 -16.51 -18.43
N ASP A 3 6.80 -16.76 -18.17
CA ASP A 3 5.98 -16.09 -17.16
C ASP A 3 6.45 -16.49 -15.76
N THR A 4 7.58 -15.93 -15.35
CA THR A 4 7.95 -15.92 -13.93
C THR A 4 8.22 -14.48 -13.55
N GLU A 5 7.14 -13.69 -13.51
CA GLU A 5 7.16 -12.43 -12.79
C GLU A 5 7.67 -12.72 -11.37
N ALA A 6 8.71 -12.01 -10.93
CA ALA A 6 9.33 -12.27 -9.63
C ALA A 6 8.26 -12.15 -8.52
N PRO A 7 8.29 -12.97 -7.45
CA PRO A 7 7.30 -12.91 -6.37
C PRO A 7 7.06 -11.49 -5.81
N ILE A 8 8.12 -10.67 -5.72
CA ILE A 8 8.06 -9.26 -5.29
C ILE A 8 7.19 -8.42 -6.24
N MET A 9 7.29 -8.65 -7.55
CA MET A 9 6.52 -7.92 -8.55
C MET A 9 5.02 -8.26 -8.47
N ARG A 10 4.68 -9.52 -8.19
CA ARG A 10 3.28 -9.90 -7.90
C ARG A 10 2.75 -9.22 -6.64
N GLY A 11 3.54 -9.17 -5.57
CA GLY A 11 3.16 -8.50 -4.32
C GLY A 11 2.99 -6.98 -4.48
N ALA A 12 3.91 -6.33 -5.20
CA ALA A 12 3.81 -4.92 -5.54
C ALA A 12 2.52 -4.61 -6.33
N ARG A 13 2.16 -5.48 -7.29
CA ARG A 13 0.92 -5.36 -8.03
C ARG A 13 -0.32 -5.48 -7.14
N VAL A 14 -0.34 -6.43 -6.20
CA VAL A 14 -1.44 -6.55 -5.20
C VAL A 14 -1.62 -5.26 -4.40
N PHE A 15 -0.52 -4.69 -3.90
CA PHE A 15 -0.58 -3.39 -3.20
C PHE A 15 -1.16 -2.30 -4.09
N ARG A 16 -0.65 -2.17 -5.33
CA ARG A 16 -1.04 -1.12 -6.26
C ARG A 16 -2.52 -1.22 -6.64
N GLU A 17 -2.99 -2.42 -6.98
CA GLU A 17 -4.40 -2.66 -7.33
C GLU A 17 -5.31 -2.36 -6.13
N ALA A 18 -4.92 -2.78 -4.92
CA ALA A 18 -5.68 -2.47 -3.71
C ALA A 18 -5.76 -0.96 -3.41
N TRP A 19 -4.68 -0.20 -3.67
CA TRP A 19 -4.73 1.26 -3.61
C TRP A 19 -5.73 1.83 -4.62
N ILE A 20 -5.68 1.39 -5.88
CA ILE A 20 -6.56 1.91 -6.94
C ILE A 20 -8.02 1.64 -6.59
N ASP A 21 -8.33 0.43 -6.14
CA ASP A 21 -9.67 0.05 -5.72
C ASP A 21 -10.14 0.87 -4.52
N GLY A 22 -9.28 1.07 -3.52
CA GLY A 22 -9.60 1.91 -2.36
C GLY A 22 -9.82 3.38 -2.74
N VAL A 23 -8.99 3.95 -3.62
CA VAL A 23 -9.20 5.30 -4.15
C VAL A 23 -10.54 5.40 -4.87
N ARG A 24 -10.85 4.46 -5.78
CA ARG A 24 -12.14 4.48 -6.51
C ARG A 24 -13.35 4.35 -5.58
N LYS A 25 -13.19 3.66 -4.45
CA LYS A 25 -14.26 3.42 -3.50
C LYS A 25 -14.48 4.56 -2.51
N HIS A 26 -13.40 5.17 -2.03
CA HIS A 26 -13.45 6.09 -0.88
C HIS A 26 -13.12 7.54 -1.24
N PHE A 27 -12.41 7.81 -2.34
CA PHE A 27 -12.02 9.16 -2.70
C PHE A 27 -13.27 10.00 -3.04
N PRO A 28 -13.44 11.19 -2.44
CA PRO A 28 -14.58 12.04 -2.74
C PRO A 28 -14.44 12.66 -4.14
N GLY A 29 -15.36 12.31 -5.04
CA GLY A 29 -15.40 12.85 -6.40
C GLY A 29 -14.46 12.11 -7.37
N GLU A 30 -14.00 12.82 -8.39
CA GLU A 30 -13.16 12.22 -9.45
C GLU A 30 -11.70 12.14 -8.97
N PRO A 31 -11.09 10.93 -8.89
CA PRO A 31 -9.69 10.80 -8.49
C PRO A 31 -8.75 11.40 -9.54
N LYS A 32 -7.60 11.91 -9.07
CA LYS A 32 -6.54 12.36 -9.98
C LYS A 32 -6.04 11.17 -10.82
N PRO A 33 -5.69 11.36 -12.10
CA PRO A 33 -5.12 10.28 -12.93
C PRO A 33 -3.94 9.59 -12.26
N SER A 34 -3.07 10.35 -11.59
CA SER A 34 -1.91 9.82 -10.86
C SER A 34 -2.27 8.88 -9.71
N TYR A 35 -3.47 8.96 -9.14
CA TYR A 35 -3.90 8.03 -8.08
C TYR A 35 -4.31 6.68 -8.65
N VAL A 36 -4.79 6.65 -9.90
CA VAL A 36 -5.39 5.48 -10.54
C VAL A 36 -4.60 4.99 -11.77
N THR A 37 -3.36 5.46 -11.96
CA THR A 37 -2.43 5.00 -13.00
C THR A 37 -2.33 3.46 -13.01
N PRO A 38 -2.58 2.78 -14.14
CA PRO A 38 -2.48 1.33 -14.23
C PRO A 38 -1.10 0.80 -13.82
N TRP A 39 -1.01 -0.48 -13.44
CA TRP A 39 0.25 -1.11 -13.03
C TRP A 39 1.34 -0.93 -14.10
N GLU A 40 1.00 -1.17 -15.35
CA GLU A 40 1.90 -1.13 -16.51
C GLU A 40 2.52 0.26 -16.74
N GLU A 41 1.86 1.31 -16.25
CA GLU A 41 2.30 2.71 -16.32
C GLU A 41 2.81 3.26 -14.98
N THR A 42 2.72 2.48 -13.89
CA THR A 42 3.18 2.89 -12.56
C THR A 42 4.71 3.07 -12.57
N PRO A 43 5.26 4.22 -12.12
CA PRO A 43 6.70 4.47 -12.08
C PRO A 43 7.49 3.43 -11.26
N GLU A 44 8.73 3.16 -11.66
CA GLU A 44 9.56 2.12 -11.04
C GLU A 44 9.76 2.30 -9.53
N TRP A 45 10.06 3.53 -9.07
CA TRP A 45 10.21 3.82 -7.63
C TRP A 45 8.93 3.49 -6.84
N GLU A 46 7.76 3.69 -7.44
CA GLU A 46 6.47 3.42 -6.81
C GLU A 46 6.20 1.92 -6.76
N ARG A 47 6.60 1.16 -7.80
CA ARG A 47 6.56 -0.30 -7.81
C ARG A 47 7.45 -0.89 -6.72
N GLU A 48 8.66 -0.36 -6.55
CA GLU A 48 9.57 -0.76 -5.48
C GLU A 48 8.99 -0.47 -4.09
N ALA A 49 8.46 0.73 -3.89
CA ALA A 49 7.82 1.11 -2.63
C ALA A 49 6.60 0.20 -2.31
N ALA A 50 5.73 -0.02 -3.29
CA ALA A 50 4.58 -0.92 -3.18
C ALA A 50 5.00 -2.34 -2.80
N GLY A 51 6.04 -2.88 -3.46
CA GLY A 51 6.60 -4.19 -3.13
C GLY A 51 7.18 -4.26 -1.72
N ALA A 52 7.88 -3.21 -1.29
CA ALA A 52 8.44 -3.14 0.06
C ALA A 52 7.34 -3.11 1.13
N VAL A 53 6.25 -2.36 0.93
CA VAL A 53 5.13 -2.32 1.87
C VAL A 53 4.37 -3.65 1.89
N TYR A 54 4.16 -4.28 0.72
CA TYR A 54 3.60 -5.63 0.63
C TYR A 54 4.40 -6.62 1.49
N GLU A 55 5.73 -6.66 1.33
CA GLU A 55 6.59 -7.57 2.10
C GLU A 55 6.56 -7.29 3.60
N GLN A 56 6.47 -6.02 4.01
CA GLN A 56 6.34 -5.65 5.42
C GLN A 56 5.03 -6.18 6.02
N VAL A 57 3.90 -6.04 5.32
CA VAL A 57 2.61 -6.60 5.77
C VAL A 57 2.65 -8.12 5.79
N ARG A 58 3.16 -8.76 4.72
CA ARG A 58 3.30 -10.22 4.63
C ARG A 58 4.13 -10.77 5.79
N HIS A 59 5.30 -10.19 6.02
CA HIS A 59 6.21 -10.64 7.08
C HIS A 59 5.63 -10.38 8.47
N PHE A 60 4.90 -9.28 8.68
CA PHE A 60 4.21 -9.01 9.93
C PHE A 60 3.10 -10.04 10.21
N LEU A 61 2.35 -10.45 9.19
CA LEU A 61 1.38 -11.54 9.29
C LEU A 61 2.07 -12.88 9.60
N GLU A 62 3.18 -13.19 8.92
CA GLU A 62 3.95 -14.42 9.12
C GLU A 62 4.53 -14.51 10.55
N LEU A 63 5.26 -13.50 11.00
CA LEU A 63 5.89 -13.46 12.32
C LEU A 63 4.89 -13.48 13.47
N SER A 64 3.69 -12.94 13.26
CA SER A 64 2.61 -12.99 14.23
C SER A 64 1.84 -14.31 14.22
N GLY A 65 2.24 -15.30 13.42
CA GLY A 65 1.48 -16.54 13.25
C GLY A 65 0.06 -16.31 12.73
N GLY A 66 -0.14 -15.25 11.94
CA GLY A 66 -1.44 -14.80 11.43
C GLY A 66 -2.29 -14.01 12.43
N HIS A 67 -1.86 -13.80 13.67
CA HIS A 67 -2.66 -13.09 14.67
C HIS A 67 -2.87 -11.60 14.36
N ALA A 68 -1.97 -10.98 13.57
CA ALA A 68 -2.17 -9.60 13.11
C ALA A 68 -3.45 -9.40 12.25
N SER A 69 -4.05 -10.47 11.73
CA SER A 69 -5.38 -10.42 11.09
C SER A 69 -6.47 -9.84 12.01
N ARG A 70 -6.32 -9.98 13.33
CA ARG A 70 -7.26 -9.51 14.37
C ARG A 70 -7.13 -8.02 14.72
N LEU A 71 -6.13 -7.33 14.19
CA LEU A 71 -5.97 -5.89 14.43
C LEU A 71 -7.19 -5.12 13.93
N SER A 72 -7.51 -4.01 14.60
CA SER A 72 -8.56 -3.11 14.13
C SER A 72 -8.19 -2.51 12.76
N ARG A 73 -9.20 -2.05 12.01
CA ARG A 73 -8.94 -1.39 10.71
C ARG A 73 -8.02 -0.18 10.85
N GLU A 74 -8.16 0.57 11.94
CA GLU A 74 -7.28 1.69 12.26
C GLU A 74 -5.83 1.24 12.48
N GLN A 75 -5.60 0.16 13.24
CA GLN A 75 -4.26 -0.37 13.45
C GLN A 75 -3.63 -0.86 12.15
N LYS A 76 -4.40 -1.53 11.28
CA LYS A 76 -3.97 -1.96 9.95
C LYS A 76 -3.60 -0.76 9.06
N SER A 77 -4.44 0.28 9.07
CA SER A 77 -4.23 1.54 8.34
C SER A 77 -2.94 2.25 8.78
N ARG A 78 -2.75 2.44 10.10
CA ARG A 78 -1.54 3.05 10.68
C ARG A 78 -0.26 2.31 10.29
N PHE A 79 -0.32 0.98 10.28
CA PHE A 79 0.81 0.14 9.87
C PHE A 79 1.21 0.42 8.42
N VAL A 80 0.25 0.34 7.49
CA VAL A 80 0.49 0.60 6.06
C VAL A 80 1.01 2.03 5.82
N ALA A 81 0.38 3.04 6.44
CA ALA A 81 0.82 4.42 6.31
C ALA A 81 2.26 4.64 6.79
N THR A 82 2.64 4.03 7.91
CA THR A 82 4.01 4.11 8.45
C THR A 82 5.01 3.45 7.50
N CYS A 83 4.69 2.25 7.00
CA CYS A 83 5.50 1.53 6.02
C CYS A 83 5.71 2.36 4.74
N TRP A 84 4.64 2.99 4.24
CA TRP A 84 4.68 3.84 3.05
C TRP A 84 5.52 5.09 3.26
N THR A 85 5.33 5.81 4.38
CA THR A 85 6.12 7.00 4.73
C THR A 85 7.62 6.69 4.77
N ALA A 86 8.01 5.52 5.32
CA ALA A 86 9.40 5.07 5.27
C ALA A 86 9.93 4.90 3.82
N GLN A 87 9.09 4.43 2.88
CA GLN A 87 9.47 4.37 1.47
C GLN A 87 9.59 5.76 0.83
N MET A 88 8.74 6.71 1.21
CA MET A 88 8.85 8.08 0.71
C MET A 88 10.21 8.70 1.09
N PHE A 89 10.66 8.53 2.33
CA PHE A 89 12.00 8.97 2.76
C PHE A 89 13.15 8.22 2.09
N LYS A 90 12.96 6.95 1.73
CA LYS A 90 13.96 6.17 0.97
C LYS A 90 14.13 6.71 -0.46
N HIS A 91 13.02 7.06 -1.12
CA HIS A 91 13.02 7.40 -2.54
C HIS A 91 13.15 8.89 -2.85
N PHE A 92 12.87 9.77 -1.88
CA PHE A 92 12.96 11.21 -2.02
C PHE A 92 13.74 11.83 -0.87
N GLU A 93 14.79 12.60 -1.19
CA GLU A 93 15.60 13.34 -0.20
C GLU A 93 14.78 14.43 0.51
N ASP A 94 13.90 15.11 -0.24
CA ASP A 94 12.97 16.14 0.26
C ASP A 94 11.54 15.82 -0.22
N PRO A 95 10.83 14.88 0.44
CA PRO A 95 9.49 14.51 0.03
C PRO A 95 8.50 15.63 0.33
N LYS A 96 7.49 15.79 -0.54
CA LYS A 96 6.40 16.74 -0.31
C LYS A 96 5.72 16.45 1.04
N PRO A 97 5.29 17.46 1.82
CA PRO A 97 4.65 17.23 3.11
C PRO A 97 3.46 16.25 3.06
N GLY A 98 2.66 16.29 1.97
CA GLY A 98 1.54 15.37 1.79
C GLY A 98 1.93 13.91 1.53
N TYR A 99 3.19 13.61 1.19
CA TYR A 99 3.68 12.23 1.06
C TYR A 99 4.10 11.62 2.41
N VAL A 100 4.42 12.47 3.38
CA VAL A 100 4.97 12.05 4.69
C VAL A 100 4.13 12.55 5.86
N ALA A 101 2.88 12.94 5.59
CA ALA A 101 1.93 13.32 6.64
C ALA A 101 1.73 12.15 7.62
N ASP A 102 1.72 12.45 8.92
CA ASP A 102 1.43 11.44 9.95
C ASP A 102 -0.01 10.94 9.80
N TRP A 103 -0.26 9.71 10.24
CA TRP A 103 -1.53 9.04 10.07
C TRP A 103 -2.73 9.86 10.58
N PRO A 104 -2.70 10.52 11.76
CA PRO A 104 -3.83 11.34 12.24
C PRO A 104 -4.23 12.44 11.26
N ASP A 105 -3.27 12.98 10.50
CA ASP A 105 -3.44 14.10 9.57
C ASP A 105 -3.86 13.65 8.16
N LEU A 106 -3.89 12.35 7.89
CA LEU A 106 -4.37 11.81 6.62
C LEU A 106 -5.89 12.01 6.47
N PRO A 107 -6.38 12.23 5.24
CA PRO A 107 -7.82 12.27 4.99
C PRO A 107 -8.45 10.88 5.17
N ASP A 108 -9.73 10.85 5.58
CA ASP A 108 -10.42 9.60 5.92
C ASP A 108 -10.46 8.58 4.77
N TRP A 109 -10.55 9.05 3.52
CA TRP A 109 -10.54 8.16 2.35
C TRP A 109 -9.20 7.41 2.20
N GLN A 110 -8.09 8.06 2.55
CA GLN A 110 -6.76 7.46 2.47
C GLN A 110 -6.55 6.49 3.63
N LYS A 111 -6.97 6.87 4.86
CA LYS A 111 -6.99 5.96 6.01
C LYS A 111 -7.79 4.68 5.70
N ALA A 112 -8.95 4.81 5.05
CA ALA A 112 -9.75 3.68 4.62
C ALA A 112 -9.02 2.83 3.56
N THR A 113 -8.42 3.46 2.55
CA THR A 113 -7.62 2.78 1.51
C THR A 113 -6.45 2.00 2.10
N ASP A 114 -5.69 2.59 3.02
CA ASP A 114 -4.56 1.93 3.69
C ASP A 114 -5.00 0.67 4.46
N SER A 115 -6.17 0.70 5.09
CA SER A 115 -6.73 -0.51 5.74
C SER A 115 -7.12 -1.58 4.72
N GLU A 116 -7.63 -1.20 3.54
CA GLU A 116 -7.99 -2.15 2.48
C GLU A 116 -6.77 -2.78 1.83
N ILE A 117 -5.66 -2.04 1.71
CA ILE A 117 -4.36 -2.56 1.27
C ILE A 117 -3.90 -3.67 2.20
N PHE A 118 -3.88 -3.44 3.52
CA PHE A 118 -3.48 -4.48 4.48
C PHE A 118 -4.33 -5.74 4.30
N GLU A 119 -5.65 -5.58 4.23
CA GLU A 119 -6.59 -6.70 4.07
C GLU A 119 -6.45 -7.40 2.70
N ALA A 120 -6.07 -6.68 1.65
CA ALA A 120 -5.79 -7.26 0.33
C ALA A 120 -4.54 -8.12 0.35
N VAL A 121 -3.46 -7.65 0.98
CA VAL A 121 -2.27 -8.47 1.21
C VAL A 121 -2.64 -9.71 2.01
N GLU A 122 -3.37 -9.57 3.12
CA GLU A 122 -3.84 -10.71 3.93
C GLU A 122 -4.61 -11.75 3.10
N ARG A 123 -5.51 -11.31 2.19
CA ARG A 123 -6.25 -12.21 1.30
C ARG A 123 -5.37 -12.90 0.27
N SER A 124 -4.33 -12.23 -0.22
CA SER A 124 -3.42 -12.79 -1.25
C SER A 124 -2.52 -13.93 -0.75
N LEU A 125 -2.43 -14.12 0.56
CA LEU A 125 -1.63 -15.17 1.20
C LEU A 125 -2.41 -16.46 1.49
N LYS A 126 -3.71 -16.49 1.16
CA LYS A 126 -4.60 -17.64 1.35
C LYS A 126 -4.74 -18.40 0.02
#